data_AF-A0A6L8IAL4-F1
#
_entry.id   AF-A0A6L8IAL4-F1
#
_cell.length_a   1.000
_cell.length_b   1.000
_cell.length_c   1.000
_cell.angle_alpha   90.00
_cell.angle_beta   90.00
_cell.angle_gamma   90.00
#
_symmetry.space_group_name_H-M   'P 1'
#
loop_
_entity.id
_entity.type
_entity.pdbx_description
1 polymer ?
#
loop_
_entity_poly.entity_id
_entity_poly.type
_entity_poly.pdbx_seq_one_letter_code
_entity_poly.pdbx_strand_id
1 'polypeptide(L)'
;VAPMLDSYEDAEARSLTSAELQFVSADGFGDAYDVVLGNCSMCHAREPSWEGMHWPPHGVVLETESDVARHARQIFLQAGVTHAMPPPNAISTMDEGSRATIVAWYRNATSGGD
;
A
#
# COMPACT_ATOMS: atom_id res chain seq x y z
N VAL A 1 1.85 16.31 -9.17
CA VAL A 1 0.63 15.53 -8.82
C VAL A 1 -0.28 15.38 -10.04
N ALA A 2 -0.83 14.19 -10.29
CA ALA A 2 -1.85 14.02 -11.34
C ALA A 2 -3.04 14.94 -11.10
N PRO A 3 -3.65 15.55 -12.15
CA PRO A 3 -4.74 16.51 -11.97
C PRO A 3 -5.97 15.98 -11.21
N MET A 4 -6.03 14.65 -10.99
CA MET A 4 -7.14 13.93 -10.37
C MET A 4 -6.79 13.36 -8.98
N LEU A 5 -5.55 13.50 -8.52
CA LEU A 5 -5.12 13.04 -7.20
C LEU A 5 -5.05 14.22 -6.22
N ASP A 6 -5.38 13.96 -4.94
CA ASP A 6 -5.10 14.89 -3.86
C ASP A 6 -3.58 15.08 -3.68
N SER A 7 -3.16 16.13 -2.99
CA SER A 7 -1.75 16.30 -2.64
C SER A 7 -1.34 15.31 -1.53
N TYR A 8 -0.03 15.07 -1.37
CA TYR A 8 0.47 14.26 -0.26
C TYR A 8 0.07 14.87 1.09
N GLU A 9 0.22 16.19 1.24
CA GLU A 9 -0.14 16.92 2.46
C GLU A 9 -1.63 16.79 2.80
N ASP A 10 -2.51 16.92 1.81
CA ASP A 10 -3.96 16.75 2.02
C ASP A 10 -4.30 15.32 2.43
N ALA A 11 -3.63 14.33 1.83
CA ALA A 11 -3.87 12.92 2.11
C ALA A 11 -3.39 12.50 3.51
N GLU A 12 -2.25 13.04 3.94
CA GLU A 12 -1.67 12.82 5.26
C GLU A 12 -2.49 13.52 6.35
N ALA A 13 -2.97 14.75 6.10
CA ALA A 13 -3.77 15.52 7.05
C ALA A 13 -5.23 15.02 7.18
N ARG A 14 -5.72 14.24 6.21
CA ARG A 14 -7.10 13.75 6.19
C ARG A 14 -7.33 12.75 7.31
N SER A 15 -8.44 12.93 8.03
CA SER A 15 -8.90 11.95 9.01
C SER A 15 -9.24 10.61 8.34
N LEU A 16 -8.79 9.52 8.96
CA LEU A 16 -9.11 8.16 8.52
C LEU A 16 -10.62 7.90 8.65
N THR A 17 -11.17 7.22 7.66
CA THR A 17 -12.51 6.63 7.75
C THR A 17 -12.50 5.45 8.74
N SER A 18 -13.67 5.01 9.21
CA SER A 18 -13.75 3.84 10.09
C SER A 18 -13.15 2.57 9.48
N ALA A 19 -13.30 2.40 8.16
CA ALA A 19 -12.73 1.27 7.44
C ALA A 19 -11.20 1.37 7.35
N GLU A 20 -10.64 2.55 7.06
CA GLU A 20 -9.19 2.75 7.06
C GLU A 20 -8.60 2.59 8.45
N LEU A 21 -9.28 3.13 9.48
CA LEU A 21 -8.87 3.02 10.87
C LEU A 21 -8.74 1.56 11.30
N GLN A 22 -9.67 0.68 10.91
CA GLN A 22 -9.59 -0.76 11.18
C GLN A 22 -8.27 -1.38 10.71
N PHE A 23 -7.79 -0.99 9.52
CA PHE A 23 -6.54 -1.50 8.96
C PHE A 23 -5.31 -0.84 9.59
N VAL A 24 -5.36 0.48 9.83
CA VAL A 24 -4.26 1.22 10.46
C VAL A 24 -4.04 0.79 11.92
N SER A 25 -5.11 0.48 12.65
CA SER A 25 -5.03 0.05 14.05
C SER A 25 -4.74 -1.44 14.22
N ALA A 26 -4.60 -2.21 13.14
CA ALA A 26 -4.37 -3.64 13.22
C ALA A 26 -2.92 -3.96 13.58
N ASP A 27 -2.73 -5.02 14.37
CA ASP A 27 -1.40 -5.53 14.71
C ASP A 27 -0.59 -5.83 13.44
N GLY A 28 0.63 -5.29 13.39
CA GLY A 28 1.54 -5.43 12.25
C GLY A 28 1.37 -4.38 11.14
N PHE A 29 0.49 -3.39 11.30
CA PHE A 29 0.33 -2.33 10.29
C PHE A 29 1.63 -1.57 10.01
N GLY A 30 2.38 -1.15 11.04
CA GLY A 30 3.63 -0.41 10.85
C GLY A 30 4.63 -1.14 9.97
N ASP A 31 4.87 -2.42 10.25
CA ASP A 31 5.76 -3.25 9.44
C ASP A 31 5.24 -3.44 8.01
N ALA A 32 3.93 -3.64 7.84
CA ALA A 32 3.32 -3.77 6.52
C ALA A 32 3.40 -2.45 5.73
N TYR A 33 3.23 -1.31 6.40
CA TYR A 33 3.36 0.01 5.82
C TYR A 33 4.78 0.25 5.32
N ASP A 34 5.80 -0.06 6.12
CA ASP A 34 7.21 0.05 5.72
C ASP A 34 7.54 -0.85 4.53
N VAL A 35 7.01 -2.09 4.51
CA VAL A 35 7.14 -2.98 3.35
C VAL A 35 6.53 -2.36 2.10
N VAL A 36 5.33 -1.79 2.20
CA VAL A 36 4.64 -1.14 1.08
C VAL A 36 5.42 0.08 0.59
N LEU A 37 5.93 0.92 1.51
CA LEU A 37 6.75 2.08 1.15
C LEU A 37 8.02 1.68 0.40
N GLY A 38 8.73 0.67 0.90
CA GLY A 38 9.96 0.19 0.29
C GLY A 38 9.78 -0.53 -1.04
N ASN A 39 8.60 -1.14 -1.28
CA ASN A 39 8.40 -2.07 -2.40
C ASN A 39 7.27 -1.69 -3.37
N CYS A 40 6.52 -0.61 -3.13
CA CYS A 40 5.36 -0.27 -3.97
C CYS A 40 5.32 1.21 -4.36
N SER A 41 5.66 2.12 -3.43
CA SER A 41 5.42 3.56 -3.60
C SER A 41 6.19 4.21 -4.73
N MET A 42 7.36 3.68 -5.09
CA MET A 42 8.15 4.17 -6.23
C MET A 42 7.32 4.24 -7.54
N CYS A 43 6.44 3.27 -7.77
CA CYS A 43 5.53 3.24 -8.91
C CYS A 43 4.12 3.75 -8.56
N HIS A 44 3.71 3.58 -7.31
CA HIS A 44 2.39 3.94 -6.79
C HIS A 44 2.42 5.25 -5.98
N ALA A 45 3.14 6.25 -6.46
CA ALA A 45 3.18 7.58 -5.87
C ALA A 45 2.32 8.57 -6.65
N ARG A 46 1.92 9.68 -6.01
CA ARG A 46 1.35 10.86 -6.71
C ARG A 46 2.31 11.40 -7.77
N GLU A 47 3.60 11.22 -7.53
CA GLU A 47 4.70 11.52 -8.44
C GLU A 47 5.63 10.30 -8.52
N PRO A 48 5.32 9.33 -9.40
CA PRO A 48 6.15 8.14 -9.56
C PRO A 48 7.58 8.49 -9.94
N SER A 49 8.54 7.80 -9.34
CA SER A 49 9.97 7.99 -9.60
C SER A 49 10.58 6.92 -10.50
N TRP A 50 9.77 5.97 -10.98
CA TRP A 50 10.18 4.98 -11.97
C TRP A 50 10.29 5.57 -13.38
N GLU A 51 11.35 5.21 -14.11
CA GLU A 51 11.61 5.76 -15.44
C GLU A 51 10.44 5.52 -16.40
N GLY A 52 10.03 6.59 -17.10
CA GLY A 52 8.93 6.55 -18.07
C GLY A 52 7.53 6.53 -17.45
N MET A 53 7.41 6.56 -16.11
CA MET A 53 6.12 6.59 -15.44
C MET A 53 5.75 8.04 -15.05
N HIS A 54 4.67 8.55 -15.65
CA HIS A 54 4.15 9.88 -15.31
C HIS A 54 3.06 9.84 -14.24
N TRP A 55 2.34 8.71 -14.14
CA TRP A 55 1.18 8.55 -13.27
C TRP A 55 1.19 7.16 -12.63
N PRO A 56 0.68 7.02 -11.40
CA PRO A 56 0.58 5.72 -10.77
C PRO A 56 -0.36 4.81 -11.58
N PRO A 57 -0.02 3.53 -11.76
CA PRO A 57 -0.83 2.63 -12.55
C PRO A 57 -2.21 2.46 -11.90
N HIS A 58 -3.25 2.54 -12.73
CA HIS A 58 -4.65 2.52 -12.32
C HIS A 58 -5.05 3.60 -11.30
N GLY A 59 -4.24 4.66 -11.12
CA GLY A 59 -4.49 5.70 -10.12
C GLY A 59 -4.32 5.21 -8.67
N VAL A 60 -3.71 4.05 -8.45
CA VAL A 60 -3.47 3.50 -7.11
C VAL A 60 -2.25 4.17 -6.51
N VAL A 61 -2.47 4.90 -5.42
CA VAL A 61 -1.43 5.58 -4.64
C VAL A 61 -1.21 4.85 -3.32
N LEU A 62 0.03 4.75 -2.86
CA LEU A 62 0.48 4.00 -1.69
C LEU A 62 1.56 4.78 -0.91
N GLU A 63 1.30 6.04 -0.56
CA GLU A 63 2.30 6.93 0.06
C GLU A 63 2.02 7.26 1.54
N THR A 64 0.75 7.28 1.94
CA THR A 64 0.32 7.60 3.32
C THR A 64 -0.37 6.41 3.96
N GLU A 65 -0.51 6.42 5.28
CA GLU A 65 -1.26 5.37 6.00
C GLU A 65 -2.67 5.18 5.42
N SER A 66 -3.33 6.30 5.11
CA SER A 66 -4.67 6.29 4.55
C SER A 66 -4.72 5.70 3.14
N ASP A 67 -3.69 5.96 2.32
CA ASP A 67 -3.58 5.41 0.97
C ASP A 67 -3.37 3.90 1.01
N VAL A 68 -2.51 3.42 1.92
CA VAL A 68 -2.22 1.99 2.12
C VAL A 68 -3.45 1.26 2.67
N ALA A 69 -4.07 1.80 3.72
CA ALA A 69 -5.26 1.21 4.33
C ALA A 69 -6.44 1.10 3.35
N ARG A 70 -6.66 2.15 2.53
CA ARG A 70 -7.70 2.14 1.48
C ARG A 70 -7.53 1.03 0.46
N HIS A 71 -6.29 0.62 0.20
CA HIS A 71 -5.93 -0.42 -0.78
C HIS A 71 -5.53 -1.75 -0.13
N ALA A 72 -5.79 -1.94 1.17
CA ALA A 72 -5.32 -3.11 1.94
C ALA A 72 -5.67 -4.45 1.26
N ARG A 73 -6.89 -4.58 0.73
CA ARG A 73 -7.31 -5.80 0.03
C ARG A 73 -6.55 -6.02 -1.29
N GLN A 74 -6.33 -4.97 -2.07
CA GLN A 74 -5.55 -5.07 -3.30
C GLN A 74 -4.10 -5.44 -3.00
N ILE A 75 -3.48 -4.79 -2.00
CA ILE A 75 -2.11 -5.09 -1.56
C ILE A 75 -2.01 -6.55 -1.10
N PHE A 76 -2.93 -7.00 -0.25
CA PHE A 76 -3.00 -8.39 0.19
C PHE A 76 -3.06 -9.38 -0.99
N LEU A 77 -3.96 -9.15 -1.94
CA LEU A 77 -4.14 -10.06 -3.07
C LEU A 77 -2.95 -10.03 -4.03
N GLN A 78 -2.49 -8.84 -4.43
CA GLN A 78 -1.49 -8.68 -5.48
C GLN A 78 -0.07 -8.94 -4.97
N ALA A 79 0.28 -8.43 -3.79
CA ALA A 79 1.61 -8.56 -3.22
C ALA A 79 1.74 -9.81 -2.33
N GLY A 80 0.73 -10.07 -1.49
CA GLY A 80 0.75 -11.16 -0.53
C GLY A 80 0.39 -12.54 -1.10
N VAL A 81 -0.75 -12.65 -1.80
CA VAL A 81 -1.31 -13.95 -2.20
C VAL A 81 -0.83 -14.42 -3.57
N THR A 82 -0.94 -13.56 -4.58
CA THR A 82 -0.68 -13.95 -5.98
C THR A 82 0.76 -13.69 -6.41
N HIS A 83 1.47 -12.86 -5.66
CA HIS A 83 2.82 -12.37 -5.97
C HIS A 83 2.91 -11.65 -7.33
N ALA A 84 1.78 -11.14 -7.84
CA ALA A 84 1.73 -10.35 -9.06
C ALA A 84 2.42 -8.99 -8.91
N MET A 85 2.54 -8.50 -7.67
CA MET A 85 3.24 -7.25 -7.33
C MET A 85 4.38 -7.47 -6.32
N PRO A 86 5.47 -6.68 -6.43
CA PRO A 86 5.81 -5.84 -7.58
C PRO A 86 6.08 -6.71 -8.83
N PRO A 87 5.98 -6.16 -10.05
CA PRO A 87 6.23 -6.93 -11.27
C PRO A 87 7.66 -7.50 -11.28
N PRO A 88 7.88 -8.65 -11.92
CA PRO A 88 9.23 -9.20 -12.09
C PRO A 88 10.18 -8.14 -12.68
N ASN A 89 11.39 -8.04 -12.12
CA ASN A 89 12.43 -7.08 -12.50
C ASN A 89 12.18 -5.60 -12.15
N ALA A 90 11.04 -5.25 -11.54
CA ALA A 90 10.83 -3.86 -11.10
C ALA A 90 11.56 -3.57 -9.78
N ILE A 91 11.42 -4.46 -8.80
CA ILE A 91 11.93 -4.27 -7.44
C ILE A 91 12.50 -5.59 -6.94
N SER A 92 13.78 -5.61 -6.56
CA SER A 92 14.47 -6.81 -6.06
C SER A 92 14.39 -6.99 -4.55
N THR A 93 13.89 -6.01 -3.80
CA THR A 93 13.82 -6.02 -2.34
C THR A 93 12.61 -6.77 -1.78
N MET A 94 11.65 -7.13 -2.64
CA MET A 94 10.44 -7.84 -2.20
C MET A 94 10.74 -9.33 -2.01
N ASP A 95 10.88 -9.76 -0.75
CA ASP A 95 11.13 -11.15 -0.36
C ASP A 95 9.89 -11.84 0.24
N GLU A 96 10.02 -13.13 0.56
CA GLU A 96 8.94 -13.92 1.15
C GLU A 96 8.52 -13.41 2.54
N GLY A 97 9.46 -12.87 3.33
CA GLY A 97 9.19 -12.29 4.64
C GLY A 97 8.29 -11.06 4.54
N SER A 98 8.60 -10.16 3.62
CA SER A 98 7.82 -8.96 3.31
C SER A 98 6.38 -9.31 2.89
N ARG A 99 6.23 -10.36 2.07
CA ARG A 99 4.91 -10.88 1.64
C ARG A 99 4.13 -11.45 2.83
N ALA A 100 4.80 -12.20 3.70
CA ALA A 100 4.20 -12.74 4.91
C ALA A 100 3.73 -11.64 5.86
N THR A 101 4.49 -10.55 6.01
CA THR A 101 4.10 -9.36 6.80
C THR A 101 2.81 -8.76 6.29
N ILE A 102 2.69 -8.53 4.98
CA ILE A 102 1.44 -8.02 4.36
C ILE A 102 0.25 -8.96 4.64
N VAL A 103 0.46 -10.27 4.48
CA VAL A 103 -0.59 -11.28 4.70
C VAL A 103 -1.04 -11.31 6.16
N ALA A 104 -0.10 -11.25 7.11
CA ALA A 104 -0.39 -11.27 8.54
C ALA A 104 -1.19 -10.03 8.93
N TRP A 105 -0.75 -8.83 8.54
CA TRP A 105 -1.45 -7.57 8.80
C TRP A 105 -2.89 -7.59 8.27
N TYR A 106 -3.10 -7.97 7.01
CA TYR A 106 -4.45 -8.00 6.43
C TYR A 106 -5.37 -8.97 7.17
N ARG A 107 -4.84 -10.13 7.58
CA ARG A 107 -5.60 -11.11 8.36
C ARG A 107 -5.93 -10.58 9.75
N ASN A 108 -4.99 -9.96 10.46
CA ASN A 108 -5.24 -9.36 11.77
C ASN A 108 -6.35 -8.31 11.71
N ALA A 109 -6.32 -7.46 10.67
CA ALA A 109 -7.35 -6.44 10.45
C ALA A 109 -8.75 -7.02 10.17
N THR A 110 -8.85 -8.19 9.53
CA THR A 110 -10.12 -8.76 9.06
C THR A 110 -10.68 -9.90 9.92
N SER A 111 -9.87 -10.46 10.82
CA SER A 111 -10.26 -11.57 11.70
C SER A 111 -10.96 -11.12 12.98
N GLY A 112 -11.03 -9.81 13.27
CA GLY A 112 -11.70 -9.25 14.46
C GLY A 112 -13.18 -8.91 14.28
N GLY A 113 -13.80 -9.37 13.19
CA GLY A 113 -15.21 -9.14 12.88
C GLY A 113 -16.02 -10.44 12.96
N ASP A 114 -16.09 -11.03 14.16
CA ASP A 114 -17.03 -12.09 14.49
C ASP A 114 -18.37 -11.51 14.97
#